data_AF-A0AAN9BHC2-F1
#
_entry.id   AF-A0AAN9BHC2-F1
#
_cell.length_a   1.000
_cell.length_b   1.000
_cell.length_c   1.000
_cell.angle_alpha   90.00
_cell.angle_beta   90.00
_cell.angle_gamma   90.00
#
_symmetry.space_group_name_H-M   'P 1'
#
loop_
_entity.id
_entity.type
_entity.pdbx_description
1 polymer ?
#
loop_
_entity_poly.entity_id
_entity_poly.type
_entity_poly.pdbx_seq_one_letter_code
_entity_poly.pdbx_strand_id
1 'polypeptide(L)'
;MPETISNADLWERTCQLPAEELIRKRRWGWIGHTLRKPSTNITRQALRWNPQGKRKRGRPRNTWRRDLEADTRKMGYTWSQIEKMAQDRGLWRAVVGAPYPDRSDGH
;
A
#
# COMPACT_ATOMS: atom_id res chain seq x y z
N MET A 1 25.04 15.47 -26.15
CA MET A 1 23.71 15.68 -25.53
C MET A 1 23.44 14.47 -24.65
N PRO A 2 23.01 14.62 -23.39
CA PRO A 2 22.62 13.45 -22.61
C PRO A 2 21.40 12.83 -23.28
N GLU A 3 21.41 11.52 -23.50
CA GLU A 3 20.22 10.82 -23.96
C GLU A 3 19.17 10.84 -22.85
N THR A 4 18.05 11.50 -23.10
CA THR A 4 16.92 11.54 -22.18
C THR A 4 16.08 10.28 -22.39
N ILE A 5 16.18 9.33 -21.47
CA ILE A 5 15.36 8.11 -21.45
C ILE A 5 14.10 8.38 -20.62
N SER A 6 12.94 7.95 -21.12
CA SER A 6 11.70 8.02 -20.35
C SER A 6 11.73 6.98 -19.21
N ASN A 7 11.00 7.25 -18.12
CA ASN A 7 10.90 6.26 -17.03
C ASN A 7 10.30 4.93 -17.52
N ALA A 8 9.39 4.95 -18.50
CA ALA A 8 8.80 3.77 -19.10
C ALA A 8 9.86 2.89 -19.80
N ASP A 9 10.68 3.51 -20.67
CA ASP A 9 11.77 2.83 -21.37
C ASP A 9 12.82 2.27 -20.40
N LEU A 10 13.07 2.98 -19.29
CA LEU A 10 13.99 2.52 -18.24
C LEU A 10 13.48 1.23 -17.59
N TRP A 11 12.21 1.15 -17.21
CA TRP A 11 11.62 -0.03 -16.58
C TRP A 11 11.58 -1.23 -17.53
N GLU A 12 11.24 -0.99 -18.80
CA GLU A 12 11.21 -2.03 -19.83
C GLU A 12 12.61 -2.60 -20.09
N ARG A 13 13.64 -1.74 -20.22
CA ARG A 13 15.02 -2.18 -20.45
C ARG A 13 15.64 -2.91 -19.26
N THR A 14 15.30 -2.49 -18.04
CA THR A 14 15.88 -3.06 -16.82
C THR A 14 15.07 -4.23 -16.26
N CYS A 15 13.88 -4.50 -16.81
CA CYS A 15 12.89 -5.43 -16.26
C CYS A 15 12.58 -5.13 -14.77
N GLN A 16 12.68 -3.87 -14.34
CA GLN A 16 12.45 -3.47 -12.95
C GLN A 16 11.03 -2.96 -12.74
N LEU A 17 10.40 -3.41 -11.65
CA LEU A 17 9.12 -2.85 -11.22
C LEU A 17 9.30 -1.41 -10.72
N PRO A 18 8.33 -0.51 -10.97
CA PRO A 18 8.35 0.83 -10.42
C PRO A 18 8.52 0.79 -8.88
N ALA A 19 9.33 1.71 -8.35
CA ALA A 19 9.61 1.76 -6.92
C ALA A 19 8.32 1.89 -6.07
N GLU A 20 7.32 2.62 -6.57
CA GLU A 20 6.00 2.73 -5.94
C GLU A 20 5.33 1.36 -5.77
N GLU A 21 5.42 0.50 -6.78
CA GLU A 21 4.80 -0.82 -6.76
C GLU A 21 5.50 -1.77 -5.78
N LEU A 22 6.83 -1.69 -5.70
CA LEU A 22 7.62 -2.41 -4.69
C LEU A 22 7.30 -1.94 -3.27
N ILE A 23 7.24 -0.63 -3.05
CA ILE A 23 6.88 -0.03 -1.75
C ILE A 23 5.48 -0.46 -1.34
N ARG A 24 4.52 -0.41 -2.27
CA ARG A 24 3.16 -0.91 -2.07
C ARG A 24 3.16 -2.38 -1.67
N LYS A 25 3.79 -3.25 -2.45
CA LYS A 25 3.82 -4.69 -2.19
C LYS A 25 4.40 -5.01 -0.81
N ARG A 26 5.48 -4.33 -0.42
CA ARG A 26 6.09 -4.45 0.93
C ARG A 26 5.14 -3.97 2.03
N ARG A 27 4.51 -2.81 1.83
CA ARG A 27 3.52 -2.24 2.77
C ARG A 27 2.36 -3.20 3.01
N TRP A 28 1.75 -3.72 1.94
CA TRP A 28 0.67 -4.69 2.03
C TRP A 28 1.13 -6.03 2.60
N GLY A 29 2.34 -6.50 2.28
CA GLY A 29 2.93 -7.64 2.97
C GLY A 29 2.99 -7.47 4.49
N TRP A 30 3.44 -6.30 4.96
CA TRP A 30 3.50 -5.96 6.38
C TRP A 30 2.12 -5.81 7.04
N ILE A 31 1.15 -5.21 6.35
CA ILE A 31 -0.24 -5.10 6.82
C ILE A 31 -0.84 -6.49 7.04
N GLY A 32 -0.70 -7.39 6.06
CA GLY A 32 -1.23 -8.74 6.18
C GLY A 32 -0.59 -9.52 7.33
N HIS A 33 0.73 -9.35 7.54
CA HIS A 33 1.41 -9.94 8.69
C HIS A 33 0.85 -9.41 10.02
N THR A 34 0.65 -8.10 10.13
CA THR A 34 0.17 -7.44 11.35
C THR A 34 -1.30 -7.78 11.63
N LEU A 35 -2.14 -7.84 10.58
CA LEU A 35 -3.55 -8.24 10.64
C LEU A 35 -3.75 -9.74 10.89
N ARG A 36 -2.71 -10.56 10.87
CA ARG A 36 -2.79 -11.96 11.31
C ARG A 36 -2.40 -12.16 12.78
N LYS A 37 -1.89 -11.13 13.44
CA LYS A 37 -1.61 -11.17 14.89
C LYS A 37 -2.93 -11.12 15.68
N PRO A 38 -2.95 -11.64 16.93
CA PRO A 38 -4.13 -11.54 17.79
C PRO A 38 -4.54 -10.07 18.03
N SER A 39 -5.81 -9.86 18.38
CA SER A 39 -6.40 -8.53 18.67
C SER A 39 -5.71 -7.80 19.81
N THR A 40 -5.14 -8.54 20.77
CA THR A 40 -4.38 -8.02 21.90
C THR A 40 -3.00 -7.48 21.53
N ASN A 41 -2.52 -7.74 20.31
CA ASN A 41 -1.19 -7.31 19.91
C ASN A 41 -1.14 -5.80 19.67
N ILE A 42 -0.19 -5.12 20.34
CA ILE A 42 0.00 -3.66 20.25
C ILE A 42 0.20 -3.20 18.80
N THR A 43 0.95 -3.95 17.98
CA THR A 43 1.18 -3.57 16.58
C THR A 43 -0.11 -3.59 15.75
N ARG A 44 -1.04 -4.51 16.06
CA ARG A 44 -2.35 -4.56 15.41
C ARG A 44 -3.25 -3.43 15.86
N GLN A 45 -3.27 -3.13 17.16
CA GLN A 45 -4.04 -2.00 17.69
C GLN A 45 -3.54 -0.67 17.14
N ALA A 46 -2.21 -0.53 16.99
CA ALA A 46 -1.58 0.64 16.41
C ALA A 46 -2.03 0.93 14.96
N LEU A 47 -2.41 -0.09 14.16
CA LEU A 47 -2.97 0.12 12.82
C LEU A 47 -4.25 0.97 12.86
N ARG A 48 -5.06 0.81 13.93
CA ARG A 48 -6.31 1.54 14.14
C ARG A 48 -6.12 2.82 14.96
N TRP A 49 -4.96 3.05 15.56
CA TRP A 49 -4.72 4.21 16.41
C TRP A 49 -4.59 5.53 15.65
N ASN A 50 -5.41 6.53 15.99
CA ASN A 50 -5.38 7.87 15.40
C ASN A 50 -4.79 8.86 16.42
N PRO A 51 -3.49 9.16 16.37
CA PRO A 51 -2.88 10.10 17.31
C PRO A 51 -3.40 11.52 17.06
N GLN A 52 -4.09 12.07 18.05
CA GLN A 52 -4.55 13.46 18.05
C GLN A 52 -3.37 14.41 18.30
N GLY A 53 -3.39 15.59 17.67
CA GLY A 53 -2.44 16.66 17.95
C GLY A 53 -1.85 17.36 16.72
N LYS A 54 -1.16 18.47 16.99
CA LYS A 54 -0.53 19.30 15.96
C LYS A 54 0.75 18.65 15.47
N ARG A 55 0.92 18.56 14.14
CA ARG A 55 2.12 17.99 13.52
C ARG A 55 3.29 18.98 13.63
N LYS A 56 4.48 18.48 14.01
CA LYS A 56 5.73 19.27 13.94
C LYS A 56 6.09 19.58 12.48
N ARG A 57 6.70 20.75 12.24
CA ARG A 57 7.27 21.13 10.93
C ARG A 57 8.37 20.14 10.54
N GLY A 58 8.47 19.81 9.25
CA GLY A 58 9.46 18.88 8.69
C GLY A 58 9.05 17.40 8.61
N ARG A 59 7.90 17.00 9.17
CA ARG A 59 7.40 15.62 9.05
C ARG A 59 6.89 15.35 7.62
N PRO A 60 7.11 14.15 7.03
CA PRO A 60 6.55 13.77 5.72
C PRO A 60 5.06 14.09 5.61
N ARG A 61 4.62 14.58 4.45
CA ARG A 61 3.24 15.09 4.24
C ARG A 61 2.18 14.02 4.56
N ASN A 62 2.42 12.79 4.10
CA ASN A 62 1.53 11.66 4.33
C ASN A 62 1.91 10.89 5.59
N THR A 63 0.89 10.34 6.25
CA THR A 63 1.09 9.36 7.32
C THR A 63 0.87 7.97 6.73
N TRP A 64 1.46 6.95 7.37
CA TRP A 64 1.22 5.55 7.02
C TRP A 64 -0.29 5.23 6.90
N ARG A 65 -1.12 5.79 7.80
CA ARG A 65 -2.58 5.67 7.75
C ARG A 65 -3.17 6.27 6.48
N ARG A 66 -2.79 7.50 6.10
CA ARG A 66 -3.34 8.16 4.90
C ARG A 66 -2.95 7.43 3.63
N ASP A 67 -1.71 6.93 3.57
CA ASP A 67 -1.25 6.14 2.44
C ASP A 67 -2.02 4.81 2.37
N LEU A 68 -2.23 4.16 3.51
CA LEU A 68 -3.06 2.97 3.59
C LEU A 68 -4.50 3.23 3.16
N GLU A 69 -5.17 4.26 3.71
CA GLU A 69 -6.54 4.63 3.35
C GLU A 69 -6.67 4.98 1.86
N ALA A 70 -5.66 5.61 1.27
CA ALA A 70 -5.60 5.84 -0.16
C ALA A 70 -5.48 4.52 -0.95
N ASP A 71 -4.62 3.61 -0.51
CA ASP A 71 -4.47 2.29 -1.14
C ASP A 71 -5.77 1.47 -1.04
N THR A 72 -6.42 1.44 0.14
CA THR A 72 -7.69 0.71 0.33
C THR A 72 -8.80 1.29 -0.55
N ARG A 73 -8.86 2.63 -0.66
CA ARG A 73 -9.81 3.32 -1.53
C ARG A 73 -9.56 3.02 -3.00
N LYS A 74 -8.29 3.00 -3.43
CA LYS A 74 -7.92 2.61 -4.81
C LYS A 74 -8.34 1.18 -5.13
N MET A 75 -8.20 0.25 -4.17
CA MET A 75 -8.61 -1.15 -4.35
C MET A 75 -10.12 -1.40 -4.21
N GLY A 76 -10.89 -0.40 -3.74
CA GLY A 76 -12.33 -0.55 -3.53
C GLY A 76 -12.72 -1.44 -2.34
N TYR A 77 -11.79 -1.71 -1.41
CA TYR A 77 -12.06 -2.54 -0.23
C TYR A 77 -12.24 -1.69 1.03
N THR A 78 -13.20 -2.12 1.86
CA THR A 78 -13.34 -1.64 3.22
C THR A 78 -12.29 -2.26 4.14
N TRP A 79 -12.03 -1.59 5.27
CA TRP A 79 -11.09 -2.11 6.27
C TRP A 79 -11.50 -3.49 6.82
N SER A 80 -12.81 -3.72 7.02
CA SER A 80 -13.35 -5.00 7.48
C SER A 80 -13.10 -6.14 6.47
N GLN A 81 -13.24 -5.85 5.17
CA GLN A 81 -12.92 -6.81 4.10
C GLN A 81 -11.42 -7.15 4.12
N ILE A 82 -10.55 -6.15 4.23
CA ILE A 82 -9.09 -6.35 4.32
C ILE A 82 -8.71 -7.21 5.53
N GLU A 83 -9.33 -6.98 6.69
CA GLU A 83 -9.07 -7.78 7.89
C GLU A 83 -9.46 -9.25 7.72
N LYS A 84 -10.59 -9.53 7.05
CA LYS A 84 -11.02 -10.90 6.72
C LYS A 84 -10.09 -11.53 5.68
N MET A 85 -9.80 -10.81 4.60
CA MET A 85 -8.94 -11.27 3.51
C MET A 85 -7.51 -11.54 3.97
N ALA A 86 -7.00 -10.77 4.94
CA ALA A 86 -5.66 -10.99 5.49
C ALA A 86 -5.51 -12.33 6.23
N GLN A 87 -6.61 -12.91 6.74
CA GLN A 87 -6.58 -14.25 7.36
C GLN A 87 -6.37 -15.34 6.32
N ASP A 88 -6.99 -15.20 5.15
CA ASP A 88 -6.79 -16.11 4.02
C ASP A 88 -5.50 -15.75 3.27
N ARG A 89 -4.48 -16.59 3.42
CA ARG A 89 -3.18 -16.37 2.77
C ARG A 89 -3.22 -16.45 1.25
N GLY A 90 -4.14 -17.25 0.68
CA GLY A 90 -4.31 -17.38 -0.77
C GLY A 90 -4.93 -16.12 -1.34
N LEU A 91 -6.07 -15.71 -0.78
CA LEU A 91 -6.76 -14.47 -1.14
C LEU A 91 -5.89 -13.24 -0.93
N TRP A 92 -5.12 -13.20 0.17
CA TRP A 92 -4.18 -12.11 0.44
C TRP A 92 -3.09 -11.99 -0.63
N ARG A 93 -2.50 -13.12 -1.08
CA ARG A 93 -1.47 -13.10 -2.13
C ARG A 93 -2.03 -12.60 -3.45
N ALA A 94 -3.25 -12.99 -3.80
CA ALA A 94 -3.91 -12.50 -5.01
C ALA A 94 -4.09 -10.97 -4.97
N VAL A 95 -4.52 -10.43 -3.84
CA VAL A 95 -4.77 -8.98 -3.68
C VAL A 95 -3.49 -8.16 -3.65
N VAL A 96 -2.45 -8.66 -2.99
CA VAL A 96 -1.13 -8.00 -2.94
C VAL A 96 -0.43 -8.08 -4.30
N GLY A 97 -0.60 -9.20 -5.00
CA GLY A 97 0.02 -9.48 -6.29
C GLY A 97 -0.67 -8.83 -7.47
N ALA A 98 -1.95 -8.46 -7.34
CA ALA A 98 -2.67 -7.75 -8.38
C ALA A 98 -2.03 -6.37 -8.62
N PRO A 99 -1.80 -5.99 -9.90
CA PRO A 99 -1.64 -4.60 -10.28
C PRO A 99 -2.90 -3.83 -9.86
N TYR A 100 -2.79 -2.53 -9.57
CA TYR A 100 -4.01 -1.73 -9.40
C TYR A 100 -4.86 -1.87 -10.68
N PRO A 101 -6.20 -1.96 -10.59
CA PRO A 101 -7.03 -1.68 -11.75
C PRO A 101 -6.68 -0.26 -12.20
N ASP A 102 -6.13 -0.14 -13.40
CA ASP A 102 -5.93 1.17 -14.01
C ASP A 102 -7.31 1.79 -14.16
N ARG A 103 -7.48 3.01 -13.63
CA ARG A 103 -8.65 3.82 -14.00
C ARG A 103 -8.30 4.50 -15.31
N SER A 104 -8.17 3.71 -16.36
CA SER A 104 -8.43 4.20 -17.71
C SER A 104 -9.95 4.45 -17.75
N ASP A 105 -10.36 5.70 -17.53
CA ASP A 105 -11.45 6.35 -18.28
C ASP A 105 -11.77 7.74 -17.70
N GLY A 106 -11.66 8.72 -18.59
CA GLY A 106 -11.98 10.13 -18.36
C GLY A 106 -11.38 11.04 -19.42
N HIS A 107 -11.63 10.75 -20.70
CA HIS A 107 -11.64 11.75 -21.76
C HIS A 107 -12.97 12.53 -21.69
#